data_AF-A0A5C9E5X1-F1
#
_entry.id   AF-A0A5C9E5X1-F1
#
_cell.length_a   1.000
_cell.length_b   1.000
_cell.length_c   1.000
_cell.angle_alpha   90.00
_cell.angle_beta   90.00
_cell.angle_gamma   90.00
#
_symmetry.space_group_name_H-M   'P 1'
#
loop_
_entity.id
_entity.type
_entity.pdbx_description
1 polymer ?
#
loop_
_entity_poly.entity_id
_entity_poly.type
_entity_poly.pdbx_seq_one_letter_code
_entity_poly.pdbx_strand_id
1 'polypeptide(L)'
;MTELTILRKAFVTVLDGLWWGLRDNTGPLSMYDGYIRGFHDVGKEAAENADGKGAKDAAKIALDVFTAIGLDAELEGTTIKVKECPLWERIKEKGLEYAWHVEEICWKPMLEGIGEKTGSKATVETSLRLIHNEHARVEYRKGKAQRNLDAGKIDETEYKKQISVLEESIKTLPEVGIYRFE
;
A
#
# COMPACT_ATOMS: atom_id res chain seq x y z
N MET A 1 -22.10 13.77 -10.41
CA MET A 1 -20.76 13.42 -9.86
C MET A 1 -20.57 14.31 -8.64
N THR A 2 -20.39 13.76 -7.43
CA THR A 2 -20.30 14.57 -6.20
C THR A 2 -18.92 15.24 -6.08
N GLU A 3 -18.83 16.39 -5.42
CA GLU A 3 -17.56 17.13 -5.21
C GLU A 3 -16.47 16.25 -4.58
N LEU A 4 -16.84 15.40 -3.61
CA LEU A 4 -15.94 14.42 -2.98
C LEU A 4 -15.35 13.43 -4.01
N THR A 5 -16.14 13.00 -4.99
CA THR A 5 -15.66 12.11 -6.06
C THR A 5 -14.64 12.82 -6.94
N ILE A 6 -14.84 14.11 -7.21
CA ILE A 6 -13.91 14.92 -8.01
C ILE A 6 -12.59 15.10 -7.25
N LEU A 7 -12.64 15.43 -5.96
CA LEU A 7 -11.46 15.57 -5.10
C LEU A 7 -10.63 14.28 -5.04
N ARG A 8 -11.29 13.13 -4.84
CA ARG A 8 -10.61 11.82 -4.82
C ARG A 8 -9.93 11.51 -6.15
N LYS A 9 -10.59 11.76 -7.28
CA LYS A 9 -9.99 11.60 -8.62
C LYS A 9 -8.83 12.56 -8.88
N ALA A 10 -8.95 13.81 -8.43
CA ALA A 10 -7.89 14.79 -8.52
C ALA A 10 -6.65 14.35 -7.72
N PHE A 11 -6.86 13.84 -6.50
CA PHE A 11 -5.77 13.31 -5.68
C PHE A 11 -5.05 12.12 -6.33
N VAL A 12 -5.80 11.15 -6.89
CA VAL A 12 -5.20 10.07 -7.70
C VAL A 12 -4.37 10.62 -8.86
N THR A 13 -4.87 11.66 -9.55
CA THR A 13 -4.18 12.29 -10.68
C THR A 13 -2.89 13.00 -10.22
N VAL A 14 -2.88 13.59 -9.04
CA VAL A 14 -1.67 14.18 -8.44
C VAL A 14 -0.62 13.12 -8.20
N LEU A 15 -0.98 11.98 -7.62
CA LEU A 15 -0.06 10.85 -7.41
C LEU A 15 0.47 10.28 -8.73
N ASP A 16 -0.39 10.15 -9.75
CA ASP A 16 0.04 9.79 -11.10
C ASP A 16 1.10 10.78 -11.63
N GLY A 17 0.88 12.09 -11.45
CA GLY A 17 1.84 13.12 -11.85
C GLY A 17 3.19 13.02 -11.13
N LEU A 18 3.18 12.81 -9.81
CA LEU A 18 4.40 12.61 -9.02
C LEU A 18 5.15 11.34 -9.46
N TRP A 19 4.41 10.26 -9.73
CA TRP A 19 4.97 9.01 -10.24
C TRP A 19 5.68 9.22 -11.59
N TRP A 20 5.04 9.86 -12.56
CA TRP A 20 5.66 10.17 -13.86
C TRP A 20 6.89 11.06 -13.70
N GLY A 21 6.81 12.08 -12.83
CA GLY A 21 7.93 12.96 -12.51
C GLY A 21 9.16 12.23 -11.98
N LEU A 22 8.96 11.16 -11.19
CA LEU A 22 10.04 10.31 -10.69
C LEU A 22 10.55 9.30 -11.73
N ARG A 23 9.64 8.69 -12.50
CA ARG A 23 9.98 7.65 -13.48
C ARG A 23 10.76 8.21 -14.66
N ASP A 24 10.33 9.36 -15.19
CA ASP A 24 10.87 9.92 -16.43
C ASP A 24 12.14 10.77 -16.18
N ASN A 25 12.43 11.10 -14.92
CA ASN A 25 13.67 11.76 -14.51
C ASN A 25 14.61 10.77 -13.81
N THR A 26 15.38 10.00 -14.58
CA THR A 26 16.54 9.27 -14.07
C THR A 26 17.57 10.25 -13.49
N GLY A 27 17.63 10.45 -12.18
CA GLY A 27 18.76 11.19 -11.60
C GLY A 27 18.66 11.70 -10.17
N PRO A 28 17.62 12.43 -9.74
CA PRO A 28 17.73 13.14 -8.46
C PRO A 28 17.10 12.30 -7.35
N LEU A 29 17.95 11.63 -6.56
CA LEU A 29 17.60 11.18 -5.20
C LEU A 29 16.89 12.31 -4.42
N SER A 30 17.23 13.56 -4.72
CA SER A 30 16.60 14.76 -4.16
C SER A 30 15.10 14.91 -4.46
N MET A 31 14.58 14.38 -5.59
CA MET A 31 13.13 14.39 -5.86
C MET A 31 12.41 13.34 -5.02
N TYR A 32 12.98 12.14 -4.88
CA TYR A 32 12.47 11.13 -3.95
C TYR A 32 12.44 11.68 -2.52
N ASP A 33 13.55 12.24 -2.04
CA ASP A 33 13.62 12.85 -0.71
C ASP A 33 12.65 14.03 -0.56
N GLY A 34 12.45 14.81 -1.63
CA GLY A 34 11.49 15.91 -1.66
C GLY A 34 10.05 15.44 -1.44
N TYR A 35 9.64 14.40 -2.16
CA TYR A 35 8.27 13.86 -2.04
C TYR A 35 8.06 13.14 -0.71
N ILE A 36 9.03 12.34 -0.27
CA ILE A 36 9.02 11.69 1.05
C ILE A 36 8.82 12.74 2.15
N ARG A 37 9.62 13.84 2.12
CA ARG A 37 9.46 14.95 3.06
C ARG A 37 8.10 15.62 2.95
N GLY A 38 7.60 15.87 1.74
CA GLY A 38 6.29 16.47 1.53
C GLY A 38 5.16 15.66 2.17
N PHE A 39 5.13 14.34 1.95
CA PHE A 39 4.13 13.48 2.59
C PHE A 39 4.31 13.39 4.11
N HIS A 40 5.55 13.36 4.58
CA HIS A 40 5.84 13.42 6.00
C HIS A 40 5.33 14.71 6.66
N ASP A 41 5.53 15.85 6.02
CA ASP A 41 5.05 17.15 6.52
C ASP A 41 3.52 17.23 6.49
N VAL A 42 2.85 16.66 5.48
CA VAL A 42 1.39 16.49 5.48
C VAL A 42 0.92 15.72 6.71
N GLY A 43 1.63 14.65 7.09
CA GLY A 43 1.34 13.89 8.30
C GLY A 43 1.48 14.71 9.57
N LYS A 44 2.56 15.50 9.68
CA LYS A 44 2.79 16.42 10.79
C LYS A 44 1.70 17.48 10.91
N GLU A 45 1.34 18.10 9.79
CA GLU A 45 0.30 19.14 9.76
C GLU A 45 -1.06 18.56 10.12
N ALA A 46 -1.41 17.37 9.63
CA ALA A 46 -2.65 16.70 9.99
C ALA A 46 -2.73 16.45 11.51
N ALA A 47 -1.63 15.99 12.11
CA ALA A 47 -1.56 15.76 13.55
C ALA A 47 -1.57 17.05 14.38
N GLU A 48 -0.88 18.10 13.93
CA GLU A 48 -0.89 19.42 14.59
C GLU A 48 -2.31 20.02 14.61
N ASN A 49 -3.01 19.98 13.46
CA ASN A 49 -4.36 20.54 13.34
C ASN A 49 -5.39 19.79 14.19
N ALA A 50 -5.11 18.52 14.51
CA ALA A 50 -5.98 17.69 15.35
C ALA A 50 -5.65 17.77 16.86
N ASP A 51 -4.54 18.41 17.25
CA ASP A 51 -4.01 18.45 18.63
C ASP A 51 -3.95 17.06 19.32
N GLY A 52 -3.64 16.01 18.52
CA GLY A 52 -3.67 14.62 18.98
C GLY A 52 -2.43 14.21 19.76
N LYS A 53 -2.57 13.31 20.75
CA LYS A 53 -1.46 12.77 21.55
C LYS A 53 -1.54 11.25 21.74
N GLY A 54 -0.41 10.59 21.52
CA GLY A 54 -0.24 9.14 21.66
C GLY A 54 -0.85 8.32 20.52
N ALA A 55 -0.60 7.01 20.56
CA ALA A 55 -0.89 6.09 19.48
C ALA A 55 -2.38 6.00 19.07
N LYS A 56 -3.32 6.22 20.01
CA LYS A 56 -4.76 6.18 19.70
C LYS A 56 -5.19 7.37 18.84
N ASP A 57 -4.74 8.57 19.20
CA ASP A 57 -5.05 9.77 18.44
C ASP A 57 -4.34 9.73 17.08
N ALA A 58 -3.10 9.24 17.04
CA ALA A 58 -2.36 9.02 15.80
C ALA A 58 -3.13 8.11 14.83
N ALA A 59 -3.63 6.97 15.31
CA ALA A 59 -4.40 6.04 14.49
C ALA A 59 -5.73 6.64 14.00
N LYS A 60 -6.40 7.46 14.83
CA LYS A 60 -7.61 8.18 14.43
C LYS A 60 -7.33 9.24 13.36
N ILE A 61 -6.29 10.06 13.54
CA ILE A 61 -5.88 11.07 12.55
C ILE A 61 -5.57 10.41 11.21
N ALA A 62 -4.79 9.32 11.23
CA ALA A 62 -4.45 8.58 10.02
C ALA A 62 -5.69 7.95 9.36
N LEU A 63 -6.66 7.42 10.14
CA LEU A 63 -7.94 6.97 9.60
C LEU A 63 -8.69 8.12 8.89
N ASP A 64 -8.78 9.28 9.52
CA ASP A 64 -9.48 10.44 8.97
C ASP A 64 -8.84 10.89 7.65
N VAL A 65 -7.50 10.95 7.60
CA VAL A 65 -6.75 11.27 6.38
C VAL A 65 -6.99 10.23 5.29
N PHE A 66 -6.87 8.94 5.60
CA PHE A 66 -7.10 7.85 4.65
C PHE A 66 -8.52 7.86 4.09
N THR A 67 -9.52 8.07 4.94
CA THR A 67 -10.93 8.15 4.53
C THR A 67 -11.21 9.37 3.64
N ALA A 68 -10.57 10.50 3.96
CA ALA A 68 -10.69 11.74 3.18
C ALA A 68 -10.16 11.56 1.75
N ILE A 69 -8.99 10.92 1.60
CA ILE A 69 -8.41 10.63 0.28
C ILE A 69 -9.08 9.45 -0.43
N GLY A 70 -10.02 8.77 0.23
CA GLY A 70 -10.93 7.81 -0.37
C GLY A 70 -10.54 6.35 -0.20
N LEU A 71 -9.64 6.03 0.73
CA LEU A 71 -9.42 4.65 1.16
C LEU A 71 -10.64 4.17 1.95
N ASP A 72 -11.03 2.91 1.72
CA ASP A 72 -11.95 2.22 2.62
C ASP A 72 -11.12 1.66 3.77
N ALA A 73 -11.19 2.34 4.92
CA ALA A 73 -10.37 2.07 6.08
C ALA A 73 -11.21 2.00 7.37
N GLU A 74 -10.79 1.14 8.28
CA GLU A 74 -11.41 0.95 9.59
C GLU A 74 -10.36 1.03 10.69
N LEU A 75 -10.76 1.51 11.87
CA LEU A 75 -9.90 1.62 13.05
C LEU A 75 -10.28 0.56 14.10
N GLU A 76 -9.28 -0.15 14.60
CA GLU A 76 -9.35 -1.08 15.71
C GLU A 76 -8.25 -0.76 16.73
N GLY A 77 -8.60 0.01 17.78
CA GLY A 77 -7.64 0.41 18.81
C GLY A 77 -6.59 1.39 18.26
N THR A 78 -5.34 0.92 18.07
CA THR A 78 -4.25 1.68 17.45
C THR A 78 -3.89 1.19 16.04
N THR A 79 -4.75 0.32 15.48
CA THR A 79 -4.53 -0.33 14.19
C THR A 79 -5.56 0.12 13.16
N ILE A 80 -5.09 0.48 11.97
CA ILE A 80 -5.89 0.86 10.81
C ILE A 80 -5.83 -0.27 9.79
N LYS A 81 -7.00 -0.70 9.34
CA LYS A 81 -7.18 -1.73 8.31
C LYS A 81 -7.70 -1.09 7.06
N VAL A 82 -6.94 -1.14 5.96
CA VAL A 82 -7.32 -0.61 4.64
C VAL A 82 -7.77 -1.77 3.77
N LYS A 83 -9.05 -1.77 3.41
CA LYS A 83 -9.67 -2.81 2.56
C LYS A 83 -9.54 -2.49 1.09
N GLU A 84 -9.80 -1.23 0.73
CA GLU A 84 -9.77 -0.77 -0.66
C GLU A 84 -9.09 0.59 -0.77
N CYS A 85 -8.54 0.86 -1.95
CA CYS A 85 -7.80 2.08 -2.26
C CYS A 85 -8.21 2.58 -3.65
N PRO A 86 -8.41 3.90 -3.84
CA PRO A 86 -8.78 4.47 -5.14
C PRO A 86 -7.69 4.31 -6.21
N LEU A 87 -6.48 3.91 -5.80
CA LEU A 87 -5.32 3.66 -6.65
C LEU A 87 -5.23 2.20 -7.08
N TRP A 88 -6.14 1.33 -6.66
CA TRP A 88 -6.04 -0.11 -6.92
C TRP A 88 -6.00 -0.45 -8.40
N GLU A 89 -6.84 0.18 -9.21
CA GLU A 89 -6.81 0.01 -10.67
C GLU A 89 -5.49 0.53 -11.26
N ARG A 90 -4.93 1.63 -10.74
CA ARG A 90 -3.61 2.11 -11.16
C ARG A 90 -2.49 1.15 -10.78
N ILE A 91 -2.55 0.52 -9.62
CA ILE A 91 -1.61 -0.51 -9.20
C ILE A 91 -1.67 -1.71 -10.14
N LYS A 92 -2.87 -2.15 -10.54
CA LYS A 92 -3.04 -3.21 -11.55
C LYS A 92 -2.48 -2.82 -12.92
N GLU A 93 -2.69 -1.58 -13.35
CA GLU A 93 -2.25 -1.07 -14.66
C GLU A 93 -0.74 -0.81 -14.74
N LYS A 94 -0.16 -0.23 -13.68
CA LYS A 94 1.23 0.27 -13.64
C LYS A 94 2.18 -0.67 -12.92
N GLY A 95 1.65 -1.64 -12.19
CA GLY A 95 2.41 -2.70 -11.55
C GLY A 95 3.11 -2.28 -10.26
N LEU A 96 4.12 -3.08 -9.89
CA LEU A 96 4.76 -3.05 -8.58
C LEU A 96 5.48 -1.76 -8.23
N GLU A 97 6.02 -1.07 -9.22
CA GLU A 97 6.77 0.17 -8.99
C GLU A 97 5.84 1.31 -8.54
N TYR A 98 4.64 1.39 -9.13
CA TYR A 98 3.62 2.35 -8.71
C TYR A 98 3.09 2.03 -7.32
N ALA A 99 2.86 0.75 -7.03
CA ALA A 99 2.47 0.32 -5.69
C ALA A 99 3.54 0.66 -4.64
N TRP A 100 4.82 0.52 -5.00
CA TRP A 100 5.94 0.92 -4.14
C TRP A 100 5.99 2.43 -3.93
N HIS A 101 5.73 3.23 -4.97
CA HIS A 101 5.61 4.68 -4.83
C HIS A 101 4.53 5.07 -3.83
N VAL A 102 3.33 4.55 -3.98
CA VAL A 102 2.21 4.86 -3.07
C VAL A 102 2.54 4.48 -1.62
N GLU A 103 3.09 3.29 -1.38
CA GLU A 103 3.34 2.84 -0.01
C GLU A 103 4.57 3.50 0.63
N GLU A 104 5.73 3.47 -0.03
CA GLU A 104 7.00 3.89 0.59
C GLU A 104 7.27 5.38 0.45
N ILE A 105 6.68 6.07 -0.54
CA ILE A 105 6.90 7.51 -0.78
C ILE A 105 5.73 8.33 -0.25
N CYS A 106 4.51 7.79 -0.30
CA CYS A 106 3.34 8.54 0.14
C CYS A 106 2.86 8.13 1.53
N TRP A 107 2.42 6.88 1.72
CA TRP A 107 1.70 6.50 2.95
C TRP A 107 2.61 6.38 4.16
N LYS A 108 3.71 5.65 4.03
CA LYS A 108 4.62 5.43 5.15
C LYS A 108 5.21 6.74 5.69
N PRO A 109 5.75 7.67 4.87
CA PRO A 109 6.26 8.94 5.38
C PRO A 109 5.17 9.77 6.06
N MET A 110 3.95 9.77 5.51
CA MET A 110 2.82 10.48 6.11
C MET A 110 2.45 9.90 7.48
N LEU A 111 2.41 8.58 7.62
CA LEU A 111 2.16 7.92 8.92
C LEU A 111 3.30 8.20 9.91
N GLU A 112 4.55 8.20 9.45
CA GLU A 112 5.72 8.58 10.25
C GLU A 112 5.60 10.02 10.78
N GLY A 113 5.16 10.96 9.94
CA GLY A 113 4.94 12.36 10.33
C GLY A 113 3.84 12.51 11.40
N ILE A 114 2.73 11.77 11.25
CA ILE A 114 1.68 11.69 12.28
C ILE A 114 2.25 11.12 13.58
N GLY A 115 3.03 10.03 13.50
CA GLY A 115 3.66 9.40 14.65
C GLY A 115 4.57 10.35 15.40
N GLU A 116 5.50 11.01 14.70
CA GLU A 116 6.44 11.96 15.29
C GLU A 116 5.71 13.05 16.09
N LYS A 117 4.66 13.62 15.50
CA LYS A 117 3.94 14.74 16.11
C LYS A 117 3.09 14.35 17.32
N THR A 118 2.52 13.15 17.28
CA THR A 118 1.71 12.59 18.36
C THR A 118 2.54 11.91 19.45
N GLY A 119 3.85 11.71 19.23
CA GLY A 119 4.72 10.98 20.15
C GLY A 119 4.51 9.46 20.11
N SER A 120 4.20 8.91 18.94
CA SER A 120 4.03 7.48 18.68
C SER A 120 4.85 7.02 17.47
N LYS A 121 4.96 5.70 17.27
CA LYS A 121 5.68 5.12 16.14
C LYS A 121 4.72 4.39 15.21
N ALA A 122 4.71 4.81 13.94
CA ALA A 122 3.99 4.09 12.89
C ALA A 122 4.73 2.81 12.47
N THR A 123 3.98 1.73 12.27
CA THR A 123 4.45 0.44 11.76
C THR A 123 3.52 -0.04 10.65
N VAL A 124 4.09 -0.50 9.54
CA VAL A 124 3.35 -1.12 8.44
C VAL A 124 3.49 -2.64 8.61
N GLU A 125 2.44 -3.33 9.05
CA GLU A 125 2.47 -4.78 9.22
C GLU A 125 2.23 -5.50 7.90
N THR A 126 1.24 -5.03 7.14
CA THR A 126 0.94 -5.53 5.78
C THR A 126 0.48 -4.35 4.91
N SER A 127 0.64 -4.48 3.60
CA SER A 127 0.14 -3.47 2.67
C SER A 127 -0.44 -4.11 1.42
N LEU A 128 -1.32 -3.39 0.73
CA LEU A 128 -1.95 -3.83 -0.51
C LEU A 128 -0.90 -4.20 -1.58
N ARG A 129 0.25 -3.51 -1.57
CA ARG A 129 1.42 -3.86 -2.40
C ARG A 129 1.99 -5.24 -2.07
N LEU A 130 2.23 -5.51 -0.79
CA LEU A 130 2.82 -6.78 -0.36
C LEU A 130 1.87 -7.96 -0.66
N ILE A 131 0.58 -7.74 -0.52
CA ILE A 131 -0.46 -8.70 -0.90
C ILE A 131 -0.40 -8.97 -2.41
N HIS A 132 -0.37 -7.91 -3.23
CA HIS A 132 -0.26 -8.05 -4.68
C HIS A 132 1.03 -8.77 -5.12
N ASN A 133 2.18 -8.48 -4.48
CA ASN A 133 3.44 -9.17 -4.72
C ASN A 133 3.33 -10.68 -4.52
N GLU A 134 2.72 -11.11 -3.42
CA GLU A 134 2.58 -12.53 -3.12
C GLU A 134 1.62 -13.22 -4.10
N HIS A 135 0.52 -12.57 -4.49
CA HIS A 135 -0.35 -13.08 -5.56
C HIS A 135 0.40 -13.28 -6.87
N ALA A 136 1.13 -12.26 -7.35
CA ALA A 136 1.90 -12.33 -8.59
C ALA A 136 2.96 -13.45 -8.54
N ARG A 137 3.62 -13.61 -7.38
CA ARG A 137 4.61 -14.66 -7.14
C ARG A 137 4.00 -16.06 -7.19
N VAL A 138 2.81 -16.24 -6.62
CA VAL A 138 2.10 -17.53 -6.66
C VAL A 138 1.68 -17.86 -8.10
N GLU A 139 1.10 -16.92 -8.83
CA GLU A 139 0.70 -17.14 -10.22
C GLU A 139 1.90 -17.48 -11.13
N TYR A 140 3.03 -16.80 -10.93
CA TYR A 140 4.28 -17.17 -11.61
C TYR A 140 4.71 -18.62 -11.31
N ARG A 141 4.61 -19.06 -10.05
CA ARG A 141 4.95 -20.42 -9.64
C ARG A 141 4.00 -21.46 -10.24
N LYS A 142 2.69 -21.17 -10.31
CA LYS A 142 1.71 -22.03 -11.00
C LYS A 142 2.07 -22.19 -12.48
N GLY A 143 2.34 -21.08 -13.17
CA GLY A 143 2.77 -21.13 -14.57
C GLY A 143 4.12 -21.84 -14.78
N LYS A 144 5.03 -21.80 -13.81
CA LYS A 144 6.27 -22.58 -13.84
C LYS A 144 6.00 -24.09 -13.64
N ALA A 145 5.11 -24.45 -12.72
CA ALA A 145 4.71 -25.84 -12.50
C ALA A 145 4.05 -26.42 -13.76
N GLN A 146 3.17 -25.67 -14.43
CA GLN A 146 2.56 -26.08 -15.69
C GLN A 146 3.63 -26.37 -16.77
N ARG A 147 4.56 -25.44 -16.97
CA ARG A 147 5.66 -25.64 -17.94
C ARG A 147 6.53 -26.85 -17.62
N ASN A 148 6.72 -27.18 -16.34
CA ASN A 148 7.46 -28.38 -15.96
C ASN A 148 6.67 -29.66 -16.25
N LEU A 149 5.35 -29.66 -16.06
CA LEU A 149 4.47 -30.77 -16.43
C LEU A 149 4.49 -30.98 -17.95
N ASP A 150 4.32 -29.89 -18.72
CA ASP A 150 4.32 -29.93 -20.19
C ASP A 150 5.66 -30.42 -20.75
N ALA A 151 6.76 -30.10 -20.07
CA ALA A 151 8.10 -30.56 -20.41
C ALA A 151 8.43 -31.97 -19.90
N GLY A 152 7.50 -32.66 -19.23
CA GLY A 152 7.70 -33.99 -18.64
C GLY A 152 8.70 -34.03 -17.48
N LYS A 153 9.02 -32.88 -16.88
CA LYS A 153 9.97 -32.77 -15.75
C LYS A 153 9.35 -33.15 -14.41
N ILE A 154 8.02 -33.06 -14.31
CA ILE A 154 7.22 -33.51 -13.18
C ILE A 154 6.03 -34.31 -13.71
N ASP A 155 5.49 -35.20 -12.90
CA ASP A 155 4.26 -35.93 -13.22
C ASP A 155 3.00 -35.16 -12.74
N GLU A 156 1.83 -35.67 -13.10
CA GLU A 156 0.55 -35.06 -12.77
C GLU A 156 0.27 -35.04 -11.25
N THR A 157 0.82 -36.00 -10.50
CA THR A 157 0.63 -36.11 -9.05
C THR A 157 1.42 -35.01 -8.33
N GLU A 158 2.69 -34.85 -8.70
CA GLU A 158 3.57 -33.80 -8.18
C GLU A 158 3.09 -32.41 -8.59
N TYR A 159 2.60 -32.25 -9.82
CA TYR A 159 1.94 -31.02 -10.26
C TYR A 159 0.74 -30.67 -9.37
N LYS A 160 -0.21 -31.61 -9.17
CA LYS A 160 -1.39 -31.39 -8.32
C LYS A 160 -1.03 -31.01 -6.89
N LYS A 161 -0.01 -31.66 -6.33
CA LYS A 161 0.52 -31.33 -4.99
C LYS A 161 1.06 -29.90 -4.94
N GLN A 162 1.85 -29.48 -5.93
CA GLN A 162 2.39 -28.12 -5.98
C GLN A 162 1.28 -27.07 -6.13
N ILE A 163 0.28 -27.32 -6.98
CA ILE A 163 -0.86 -26.40 -7.13
C ILE A 163 -1.66 -26.29 -5.84
N SER A 164 -1.95 -27.41 -5.16
CA SER A 164 -2.69 -27.39 -3.89
C SER A 164 -1.99 -26.55 -2.82
N VAL A 165 -0.66 -26.68 -2.68
CA VAL A 165 0.12 -25.88 -1.72
C VAL A 165 0.10 -24.39 -2.09
N LEU A 166 0.19 -24.08 -3.39
CA LEU A 166 0.14 -22.70 -3.87
C LEU A 166 -1.23 -22.06 -3.66
N GLU A 167 -2.32 -22.80 -3.87
CA GLU A 167 -3.69 -22.32 -3.61
C GLU A 167 -3.97 -22.13 -2.13
N GLU A 168 -3.46 -23.02 -1.27
CA GLU A 168 -3.54 -22.86 0.18
C GLU A 168 -2.75 -21.64 0.65
N SER A 169 -1.56 -21.40 0.09
CA SER A 169 -0.77 -20.21 0.42
C SER A 169 -1.50 -18.89 0.10
N ILE A 170 -2.27 -18.84 -0.99
CA ILE A 170 -3.09 -17.66 -1.33
C ILE A 170 -4.17 -17.41 -0.25
N LYS A 171 -4.82 -18.47 0.23
CA LYS A 171 -5.88 -18.33 1.24
C LYS A 171 -5.38 -17.79 2.58
N THR A 172 -4.08 -17.89 2.83
CA THR A 172 -3.43 -17.38 4.03
C THR A 172 -2.86 -15.97 3.87
N LEU A 173 -2.92 -15.40 2.66
CA LEU A 173 -2.43 -14.04 2.44
C LEU A 173 -3.35 -13.04 3.13
N PRO A 174 -2.79 -11.95 3.70
CA PRO A 174 -3.59 -10.84 4.19
C PRO A 174 -4.47 -10.27 3.07
N GLU A 175 -5.72 -9.91 3.38
CA GLU A 175 -6.64 -9.31 2.41
C GLU A 175 -6.69 -7.77 2.52
N VAL A 176 -6.10 -7.21 3.59
CA VAL A 176 -6.16 -5.79 3.93
C VAL A 176 -4.77 -5.26 4.25
N GLY A 177 -4.53 -3.98 3.97
CA GLY A 177 -3.35 -3.28 4.49
C GLY A 177 -3.52 -3.00 5.98
N ILE A 178 -2.49 -3.27 6.79
CA ILE A 178 -2.52 -3.09 8.24
C ILE A 178 -1.42 -2.12 8.65
N TYR A 179 -1.83 -1.00 9.22
CA TYR A 179 -0.98 0.07 9.73
C TYR A 179 -1.24 0.23 11.22
N ARG A 180 -0.21 0.38 12.05
CA ARG A 180 -0.36 0.42 13.51
C ARG A 180 0.49 1.53 14.11
N PHE A 181 0.00 2.12 15.20
CA PHE A 181 0.76 3.05 16.02
C PHE A 181 1.07 2.43 17.39
N GLU A 182 2.30 2.64 17.85
CA GLU A 182 2.83 2.19 19.15
C GLU A 182 3.39 3.34 19.99
#